data_AF-A0A6J1CPK1-F1
#
_entry.id   AF-A0A6J1CPK1-F1
#
_cell.length_a   1.000
_cell.length_b   1.000
_cell.length_c   1.000
_cell.angle_alpha   90.00
_cell.angle_beta   90.00
_cell.angle_gamma   90.00
#
_symmetry.space_group_name_H-M   'P 1'
#
loop_
_entity.id
_entity.type
_entity.pdbx_description
1 polymer ?
#
loop_
_entity_poly.entity_id
_entity_poly.type
_entity_poly.pdbx_seq_one_letter_code
_entity_poly.pdbx_strand_id
1 'polypeptide(L)'
;MASDPTNREAFIKSSIKAAKEGKFDGLDLQWIYPSSQDQMKDFESVLIGWHSAAVEDAKDYHTQQLILVAAVSNLPDVHHNIQYPIDTIIQTLDWVNLFSYDFYTPTSSVKFTGPSSALYNPKTDSLSVNFGIESWIKCYPNLPSQRIVFGIPFHGWAWKLADRLQHDVFSEADGAAIGHDISSNGQNLLLQY
;
A
#
# COMPACT_ATOMS: atom_id res chain seq x y z
N MET A 1 4.67 7.71 -17.83
CA MET A 1 5.90 7.34 -17.10
C MET A 1 6.21 5.87 -17.31
N ALA A 2 5.41 4.92 -16.80
CA ALA A 2 5.78 3.51 -16.80
C ALA A 2 5.70 2.80 -18.16
N SER A 3 4.69 3.10 -18.98
CA SER A 3 4.41 2.37 -20.23
C SER A 3 5.38 2.65 -21.38
N ASP A 4 5.89 3.88 -21.47
CA ASP A 4 6.86 4.27 -22.47
C ASP A 4 8.29 3.98 -21.97
N PRO A 5 9.10 3.18 -22.68
CA PRO A 5 10.44 2.80 -22.22
C PRO A 5 11.37 3.99 -21.96
N THR A 6 11.30 5.04 -22.80
CA THR A 6 12.15 6.23 -22.67
C THR A 6 11.79 7.00 -21.41
N ASN A 7 10.49 7.21 -21.18
CA ASN A 7 10.00 7.89 -19.98
C ASN A 7 10.27 7.07 -18.71
N ARG A 8 10.16 5.74 -18.79
CA ARG A 8 10.46 4.83 -17.68
C ARG A 8 11.93 4.90 -17.29
N GLU A 9 12.82 4.83 -18.28
CA GLU A 9 14.26 4.98 -18.06
C GLU A 9 14.61 6.36 -17.46
N ALA A 10 14.01 7.43 -17.99
CA ALA A 10 14.21 8.79 -17.46
C ALA A 10 13.75 8.90 -15.99
N PHE A 11 12.62 8.30 -15.64
CA PHE A 11 12.14 8.24 -14.25
C PHE A 11 13.09 7.46 -13.34
N ILE A 12 13.54 6.28 -13.77
CA ILE A 12 14.48 5.45 -12.99
C ILE A 12 15.76 6.23 -12.72
N LYS A 13 16.40 6.78 -13.77
CA LYS A 13 17.65 7.54 -13.63
C LYS A 13 17.48 8.78 -12.74
N SER A 14 16.40 9.53 -12.93
CA SER A 14 16.17 10.74 -12.14
C SER A 14 15.85 10.44 -10.67
N SER A 15 15.12 9.36 -10.36
CA SER A 15 14.83 8.96 -8.97
C SER A 15 16.07 8.48 -8.21
N ILE A 16 16.94 7.68 -8.84
CA ILE A 16 18.23 7.27 -8.26
C ILE A 16 19.09 8.50 -7.97
N LYS A 17 19.19 9.42 -8.94
CA LYS A 17 19.92 10.67 -8.75
C LYS A 17 19.36 11.50 -7.59
N ALA A 18 18.04 11.66 -7.52
CA ALA A 18 17.38 12.42 -6.47
C ALA A 18 17.60 11.80 -5.08
N ALA A 19 17.55 10.46 -4.97
CA ALA A 19 17.85 9.76 -3.71
C ALA A 19 19.25 10.12 -3.20
N LYS A 20 20.25 10.06 -4.09
CA LYS A 20 21.65 10.36 -3.75
C LYS A 20 21.89 11.80 -3.37
N GLU A 21 21.38 12.74 -4.18
CA GLU A 21 21.54 14.18 -3.91
C GLU A 21 20.84 14.56 -2.60
N GLY A 22 19.71 13.92 -2.30
CA GLY A 22 18.98 14.04 -1.04
C GLY A 22 19.59 13.27 0.12
N LYS A 23 20.63 12.45 -0.10
CA LYS A 23 21.25 11.55 0.89
C LYS A 23 20.24 10.60 1.55
N PHE A 24 19.26 10.15 0.79
CA PHE A 24 18.33 9.11 1.22
C PHE A 24 18.99 7.74 1.15
N ASP A 25 18.64 6.86 2.09
CA ASP A 25 19.11 5.47 2.10
C ASP A 25 18.38 4.59 1.08
N GLY A 26 17.27 5.06 0.52
CA GLY A 26 16.42 4.26 -0.33
C GLY A 26 15.25 5.01 -0.97
N LEU A 27 14.41 4.25 -1.66
CA LEU A 27 13.24 4.72 -2.39
C LEU A 27 12.02 3.80 -2.15
N ASP A 28 10.84 4.41 -2.02
CA ASP A 28 9.54 3.72 -1.87
C ASP A 28 8.62 4.04 -3.05
N LEU A 29 8.27 3.02 -3.85
CA LEU A 29 7.36 3.19 -4.99
C LEU A 29 5.90 3.06 -4.53
N GLN A 30 5.16 4.17 -4.59
CA GLN A 30 3.74 4.22 -4.25
C GLN A 30 2.85 4.36 -5.48
N TRP A 31 2.71 3.27 -6.25
CA TRP A 31 1.68 3.17 -7.30
C TRP A 31 0.47 2.44 -6.74
N ILE A 32 -0.59 3.19 -6.41
CA ILE A 32 -1.77 2.69 -5.68
C ILE A 32 -3.02 2.85 -6.57
N TYR A 33 -3.39 1.87 -7.40
CA TYR A 33 -2.67 0.65 -7.77
C TYR A 33 -2.61 0.51 -9.30
N PRO A 34 -1.72 -0.32 -9.87
CA PRO A 34 -1.82 -0.71 -11.27
C PRO A 34 -3.21 -1.30 -11.56
N SER A 35 -3.98 -0.71 -12.46
CA SER A 35 -5.40 -1.03 -12.65
C SER A 35 -5.69 -1.91 -13.87
N SER A 36 -4.66 -2.37 -14.57
CA SER A 36 -4.76 -3.28 -15.72
C SER A 36 -3.57 -4.23 -15.78
N GLN A 37 -3.70 -5.33 -16.52
CA GLN A 37 -2.59 -6.27 -16.73
C GLN A 37 -1.39 -5.60 -17.39
N ASP A 38 -1.62 -4.63 -18.29
CA ASP A 38 -0.54 -3.88 -18.94
C ASP A 38 0.15 -2.95 -17.95
N GLN A 39 -0.60 -2.24 -17.10
CA GLN A 39 0.00 -1.45 -16.03
C GLN A 39 0.79 -2.32 -15.04
N MET A 40 0.35 -3.56 -14.80
CA MET A 40 1.07 -4.48 -13.93
C MET A 40 2.39 -4.96 -14.55
N LYS A 41 2.43 -5.19 -15.87
CA LYS A 41 3.69 -5.44 -16.61
C LYS A 41 4.61 -4.22 -16.62
N ASP A 42 4.03 -3.03 -16.70
CA ASP A 42 4.79 -1.78 -16.62
C ASP A 42 5.36 -1.58 -15.21
N PHE A 43 4.59 -1.90 -14.17
CA PHE A 43 5.06 -1.91 -12.78
C PHE A 43 6.23 -2.88 -12.61
N GLU A 44 6.12 -4.11 -13.11
CA GLU A 44 7.21 -5.09 -13.14
C GLU A 44 8.46 -4.54 -13.82
N SER A 45 8.29 -3.90 -14.98
CA SER A 45 9.38 -3.29 -15.75
C SER A 45 10.05 -2.14 -14.99
N VAL A 46 9.30 -1.37 -14.20
CA VAL A 46 9.85 -0.34 -13.31
C VAL A 46 10.72 -1.00 -12.25
N LEU A 47 10.23 -2.04 -11.56
CA LEU A 47 10.99 -2.71 -10.49
C LEU A 47 12.34 -3.27 -10.98
N ILE A 48 12.33 -3.96 -12.13
CA ILE A 48 13.54 -4.53 -12.74
C ILE A 48 14.55 -3.43 -13.07
N GLY A 49 14.08 -2.36 -13.71
CA GLY A 49 14.93 -1.24 -14.09
C GLY A 49 15.49 -0.49 -12.87
N TRP A 50 14.69 -0.32 -11.83
CA TRP A 50 15.09 0.36 -10.61
C TRP A 50 16.16 -0.40 -9.84
N HIS A 51 15.97 -1.71 -9.66
CA HIS A 51 16.96 -2.58 -9.06
C HIS A 51 18.27 -2.58 -9.85
N SER A 52 18.19 -2.69 -11.18
CA SER A 52 19.38 -2.67 -12.05
C SER A 52 20.16 -1.37 -11.91
N ALA A 53 19.47 -0.22 -11.91
CA ALA A 53 20.10 1.08 -11.75
C ALA A 53 20.69 1.30 -10.35
N ALA A 54 20.05 0.81 -9.29
CA ALA A 54 20.58 0.87 -7.92
C ALA A 54 21.85 0.02 -7.77
N VAL A 55 21.89 -1.17 -8.39
CA VAL A 55 23.08 -2.04 -8.39
C VAL A 55 24.24 -1.41 -9.18
N GLU A 56 23.95 -0.81 -10.34
CA GLU A 56 24.96 -0.13 -11.16
C GLU A 56 25.56 1.05 -10.41
N ASP A 57 24.72 1.90 -9.81
CA ASP A 57 25.17 3.05 -9.05
C ASP A 57 26.04 2.66 -7.84
N ALA A 58 25.63 1.64 -7.08
CA ALA A 58 26.41 1.14 -5.94
C ALA A 58 27.83 0.70 -6.37
N LYS A 59 27.93 0.05 -7.53
CA LYS A 59 29.20 -0.41 -8.10
C LYS A 59 30.08 0.75 -8.54
N ASP A 60 29.53 1.69 -9.33
CA ASP A 60 30.27 2.79 -9.93
C ASP A 60 30.87 3.74 -8.88
N TYR A 61 30.17 3.91 -7.75
CA TYR A 61 30.59 4.83 -6.69
C TYR A 61 31.16 4.13 -5.44
N HIS A 62 31.27 2.80 -5.45
CA HIS A 62 31.67 1.99 -4.29
C HIS A 62 30.87 2.32 -3.02
N THR A 63 29.55 2.47 -3.19
CA THR A 63 28.61 2.82 -2.11
C THR A 63 27.66 1.68 -1.80
N GLN A 64 26.95 1.79 -0.68
CA GLN A 64 25.86 0.88 -0.34
C GLN A 64 24.74 1.04 -1.38
N GLN A 65 24.18 -0.08 -1.85
CA GLN A 65 23.00 -0.06 -2.72
C GLN A 65 21.82 0.56 -1.98
N LEU A 66 21.07 1.42 -2.68
CA LEU A 66 19.83 2.00 -2.18
C LEU A 66 18.83 0.90 -1.80
N ILE A 67 18.17 1.07 -0.66
CA ILE A 67 17.04 0.25 -0.24
C ILE A 67 15.87 0.51 -1.18
N LEU A 68 15.26 -0.52 -1.75
CA LEU A 68 14.11 -0.41 -2.65
C LEU A 68 12.89 -1.11 -2.05
N VAL A 69 11.81 -0.37 -1.89
CA VAL A 69 10.54 -0.88 -1.37
C VAL A 69 9.37 -0.40 -2.21
N ALA A 70 8.20 -1.01 -2.04
CA ALA A 70 6.98 -0.55 -2.68
C ALA A 70 5.77 -0.71 -1.77
N ALA A 71 4.85 0.25 -1.85
CA ALA A 71 3.52 0.11 -1.29
C ALA A 71 2.66 -0.75 -2.23
N VAL A 72 2.05 -1.81 -1.68
CA VAL A 72 1.20 -2.76 -2.41
C VAL A 72 -0.13 -2.94 -1.68
N SER A 73 -1.14 -3.47 -2.36
CA SER A 73 -2.44 -3.70 -1.72
C SER A 73 -2.33 -4.71 -0.57
N ASN A 74 -3.32 -4.73 0.33
CA ASN A 74 -3.39 -5.73 1.40
C ASN A 74 -3.44 -7.18 0.88
N LEU A 75 -3.74 -7.39 -0.40
CA LEU A 75 -3.84 -8.70 -1.05
C LEU A 75 -2.74 -8.87 -2.11
N PRO A 76 -2.38 -10.11 -2.49
CA PRO A 76 -1.40 -10.37 -3.56
C PRO A 76 -1.91 -9.97 -4.95
N ASP A 77 -3.17 -9.57 -5.05
CA ASP A 77 -3.82 -9.07 -6.23
C ASP A 77 -4.60 -7.78 -5.97
N VAL A 78 -4.92 -7.08 -7.04
CA VAL A 78 -5.78 -5.90 -7.03
C VAL A 78 -7.07 -6.19 -7.77
N HIS A 79 -7.93 -5.17 -7.95
CA HIS A 79 -9.22 -5.32 -8.61
C HIS A 79 -9.14 -6.16 -9.89
N HIS A 80 -10.16 -7.01 -10.10
CA HIS A 80 -10.23 -7.96 -11.22
C HIS A 80 -9.14 -9.04 -11.22
N ASN A 81 -8.62 -9.41 -10.04
CA ASN A 81 -7.63 -10.48 -9.83
C ASN A 81 -6.31 -10.23 -10.58
N ILE A 82 -5.94 -8.97 -10.81
CA ILE A 82 -4.66 -8.62 -11.43
C ILE A 82 -3.57 -8.88 -10.39
N GLN A 83 -2.74 -9.88 -10.64
CA GLN A 83 -1.73 -10.38 -9.69
C GLN A 83 -0.47 -9.52 -9.73
N TYR A 84 0.14 -9.25 -8.58
CA TYR A 84 1.47 -8.65 -8.53
C TYR A 84 2.56 -9.60 -9.11
N PRO A 85 3.66 -9.07 -9.68
CA PRO A 85 4.75 -9.86 -10.24
C PRO A 85 5.70 -10.33 -9.14
N ILE A 86 5.33 -11.39 -8.44
CA ILE A 86 5.92 -11.65 -7.11
C ILE A 86 7.34 -12.18 -7.17
N ASP A 87 7.65 -13.01 -8.16
CA ASP A 87 9.04 -13.44 -8.39
C ASP A 87 9.95 -12.24 -8.62
N THR A 88 9.48 -11.25 -9.39
CA THR A 88 10.19 -10.00 -9.61
C THR A 88 10.30 -9.19 -8.32
N ILE A 89 9.23 -9.07 -7.51
CA ILE A 89 9.27 -8.40 -6.20
C ILE A 89 10.36 -9.03 -5.31
N ILE A 90 10.41 -10.36 -5.21
CA ILE A 90 11.41 -11.07 -4.39
C ILE A 90 12.83 -10.77 -4.86
N GLN A 91 13.04 -10.69 -6.17
CA GLN A 91 14.35 -10.48 -6.79
C GLN A 91 14.81 -9.02 -6.75
N THR A 92 13.89 -8.06 -6.66
CA THR A 92 14.20 -6.63 -6.91
C THR A 92 13.99 -5.72 -5.72
N LEU A 93 13.10 -6.07 -4.79
CA LEU A 93 12.76 -5.26 -3.62
C LEU A 93 13.33 -5.86 -2.33
N ASP A 94 13.65 -5.00 -1.38
CA ASP A 94 14.06 -5.37 -0.02
C ASP A 94 12.88 -5.90 0.79
N TRP A 95 11.73 -5.23 0.71
CA TRP A 95 10.44 -5.66 1.25
C TRP A 95 9.28 -4.91 0.58
N VAL A 96 8.05 -5.32 0.89
CA VAL A 96 6.82 -4.62 0.50
C VAL A 96 6.09 -4.06 1.72
N ASN A 97 5.46 -2.90 1.54
CA ASN A 97 4.63 -2.24 2.52
C ASN A 97 3.14 -2.48 2.16
N LEU A 98 2.45 -3.35 2.90
CA LEU A 98 1.02 -3.61 2.69
C LEU A 98 0.18 -2.41 3.14
N PHE A 99 -0.69 -1.96 2.25
CA PHE A 99 -1.74 -0.99 2.54
C PHE A 99 -2.87 -1.66 3.34
N SER A 100 -2.66 -1.82 4.64
CA SER A 100 -3.49 -2.61 5.56
C SER A 100 -4.47 -1.76 6.38
N TYR A 101 -5.04 -0.73 5.75
CA TYR A 101 -5.99 0.20 6.36
C TYR A 101 -7.00 0.70 5.32
N ASP A 102 -7.96 1.51 5.77
CA ASP A 102 -9.10 1.98 4.98
C ASP A 102 -9.99 0.83 4.45
N PHE A 103 -10.03 -0.30 5.17
CA PHE A 103 -10.90 -1.45 4.84
C PHE A 103 -12.38 -1.06 4.82
N TYR A 104 -12.78 -0.24 5.80
CA TYR A 104 -14.08 0.39 5.85
C TYR A 104 -13.87 1.90 5.98
N THR A 105 -14.51 2.66 5.09
CA THR A 105 -14.55 4.12 5.13
C THR A 105 -15.99 4.59 4.98
N PRO A 106 -16.34 5.82 5.33
CA PRO A 106 -17.70 6.32 5.18
C PRO A 106 -18.12 6.49 3.72
N THR A 107 -17.16 6.49 2.80
CA THR A 107 -17.40 6.51 1.35
C THR A 107 -17.58 5.12 0.77
N SER A 108 -16.85 4.10 1.25
CA SER A 108 -17.00 2.72 0.79
C SER A 108 -18.14 1.97 1.51
N SER A 109 -18.44 2.37 2.75
CA SER A 109 -19.38 1.71 3.67
C SER A 109 -20.34 2.74 4.25
N VAL A 110 -21.14 3.36 3.37
CA VAL A 110 -22.03 4.48 3.73
C VAL A 110 -23.05 4.09 4.81
N LYS A 111 -23.55 2.84 4.77
CA LYS A 111 -24.71 2.38 5.53
C LYS A 111 -24.39 1.71 6.87
N PHE A 112 -23.12 1.50 7.19
CA PHE A 112 -22.72 0.84 8.43
C PHE A 112 -21.29 1.22 8.81
N THR A 113 -21.00 1.26 10.11
CA THR A 113 -19.65 1.52 10.62
C THR A 113 -18.71 0.34 10.37
N GLY A 114 -17.41 0.56 10.41
CA GLY A 114 -16.45 -0.54 10.35
C GLY A 114 -15.04 -0.13 10.74
N PRO A 115 -14.21 -1.07 11.19
CA PRO A 115 -12.84 -0.78 11.58
C PRO A 115 -11.96 -0.49 10.35
N SER A 116 -11.30 0.68 10.31
CA SER A 116 -10.40 1.05 9.20
C SER A 116 -9.25 0.06 9.00
N SER A 117 -8.66 -0.43 10.09
CA SER A 117 -7.47 -1.30 10.08
C SER A 117 -7.62 -2.39 11.15
N ALA A 118 -8.57 -3.29 10.93
CA ALA A 118 -8.79 -4.41 11.84
C ALA A 118 -7.66 -5.43 11.69
N LEU A 119 -7.01 -5.81 12.80
CA LEU A 119 -6.07 -6.94 12.78
C LEU A 119 -6.80 -8.24 12.38
N TYR A 120 -7.95 -8.46 13.01
CA TYR A 120 -8.93 -9.50 12.68
C TYR A 120 -10.29 -8.87 12.47
N ASN A 121 -11.04 -9.33 11.48
CA ASN A 121 -12.39 -8.83 11.21
C ASN A 121 -13.43 -9.82 11.77
N PRO A 122 -14.31 -9.41 12.70
CA PRO A 122 -15.27 -10.34 13.30
C PRO A 122 -16.53 -10.56 12.45
N LYS A 123 -16.72 -9.81 11.35
CA LYS A 123 -17.89 -9.91 10.47
C LYS A 123 -17.63 -10.76 9.22
N THR A 124 -16.40 -10.77 8.72
CA THR A 124 -16.00 -11.53 7.54
C THR A 124 -14.60 -12.10 7.75
N ASP A 125 -14.26 -13.19 7.06
CA ASP A 125 -12.90 -13.75 7.07
C ASP A 125 -11.89 -12.88 6.28
N SER A 126 -12.33 -11.74 5.73
CA SER A 126 -11.56 -10.85 4.84
C SER A 126 -11.47 -9.43 5.40
N LEU A 127 -10.92 -8.47 4.63
CA LEU A 127 -10.87 -7.05 5.02
C LEU A 127 -10.22 -6.84 6.41
N SER A 128 -9.10 -7.53 6.62
CA SER A 128 -8.29 -7.44 7.83
C SER A 128 -6.80 -7.54 7.48
N VAL A 129 -5.95 -7.07 8.39
CA VAL A 129 -4.49 -7.17 8.26
C VAL A 129 -4.06 -8.64 8.22
N ASN A 130 -4.59 -9.48 9.13
CA ASN A 130 -4.23 -10.89 9.21
C ASN A 130 -4.56 -11.63 7.90
N PHE A 131 -5.76 -11.43 7.36
CA PHE A 131 -6.16 -12.06 6.09
C PHE A 131 -5.24 -11.65 4.93
N GLY A 132 -4.80 -10.39 4.90
CA GLY A 132 -3.85 -9.91 3.90
C GLY A 132 -2.50 -10.61 3.98
N ILE A 133 -1.89 -10.60 5.18
CA ILE A 133 -0.61 -11.26 5.43
C ILE A 133 -0.68 -12.75 5.08
N GLU A 134 -1.72 -13.45 5.53
CA GLU A 134 -1.90 -14.87 5.22
C GLU A 134 -2.08 -15.12 3.72
N SER A 135 -2.78 -14.24 3.00
CA SER A 135 -2.95 -14.35 1.55
C SER A 135 -1.62 -14.20 0.81
N TRP A 136 -0.79 -13.23 1.20
CA TRP A 136 0.57 -13.06 0.65
C TRP A 136 1.46 -14.28 0.92
N ILE A 137 1.47 -14.79 2.15
CA ILE A 137 2.25 -15.98 2.53
C ILE A 137 1.76 -17.22 1.77
N LYS A 138 0.44 -17.40 1.66
CA LYS A 138 -0.16 -18.56 1.01
C LYS A 138 0.11 -18.58 -0.49
N CYS A 139 -0.03 -17.45 -1.16
CA CYS A 139 0.27 -17.36 -2.59
C CYS A 139 1.77 -17.54 -2.85
N TYR A 140 2.63 -17.21 -1.88
CA TYR A 140 4.08 -17.21 -2.07
C TYR A 140 4.84 -17.79 -0.87
N PRO A 141 4.89 -19.13 -0.74
CA PRO A 141 5.56 -19.80 0.38
C PRO A 141 7.05 -19.45 0.52
N ASN A 142 7.67 -18.96 -0.56
CA ASN A 142 9.09 -18.60 -0.60
C ASN A 142 9.37 -17.13 -0.23
N LEU A 143 8.34 -16.28 -0.11
CA LEU A 143 8.51 -14.91 0.36
C LEU A 143 8.72 -14.95 1.88
N PRO A 144 9.91 -14.57 2.40
CA PRO A 144 10.13 -14.58 3.84
C PRO A 144 9.17 -13.58 4.50
N SER A 145 8.49 -13.99 5.58
CA SER A 145 7.50 -13.14 6.27
C SER A 145 8.07 -11.79 6.73
N GLN A 146 9.38 -11.74 7.05
CA GLN A 146 10.10 -10.52 7.38
C GLN A 146 10.19 -9.49 6.23
N ARG A 147 9.86 -9.87 4.99
CA ARG A 147 9.78 -8.99 3.81
C ARG A 147 8.36 -8.47 3.56
N ILE A 148 7.42 -8.75 4.46
CA ILE A 148 6.05 -8.25 4.42
C ILE A 148 5.87 -7.33 5.63
N VAL A 149 5.88 -6.02 5.39
CA VAL A 149 5.63 -4.99 6.41
C VAL A 149 4.21 -4.49 6.22
N PHE A 150 3.38 -4.46 7.26
CA PHE A 150 2.02 -3.93 7.15
C PHE A 150 1.92 -2.55 7.78
N GLY A 151 1.16 -1.66 7.13
CA GLY A 151 0.98 -0.30 7.61
C GLY A 151 0.02 -0.19 8.79
N ILE A 152 0.34 0.71 9.73
CA ILE A 152 -0.52 1.07 10.87
C ILE A 152 -0.94 2.53 10.66
N PRO A 153 -2.24 2.83 10.50
CA PRO A 153 -2.69 4.20 10.27
C PRO A 153 -2.68 5.03 11.56
N PHE A 154 -2.21 6.28 11.46
CA PHE A 154 -2.40 7.30 12.50
C PHE A 154 -3.58 8.23 12.19
N HIS A 155 -4.58 7.67 11.50
CA HIS A 155 -5.86 8.31 11.22
C HIS A 155 -6.98 7.30 11.46
N GLY A 156 -8.20 7.82 11.60
CA GLY A 156 -9.42 7.05 11.71
C GLY A 156 -10.50 7.57 10.76
N TRP A 157 -11.61 6.85 10.75
CA TRP A 157 -12.82 7.24 10.04
C TRP A 157 -14.00 7.29 10.99
N ALA A 158 -14.86 8.27 10.79
CA ALA A 158 -16.03 8.51 11.61
C ALA A 158 -17.30 8.52 10.75
N TRP A 159 -18.34 7.87 11.29
CA TRP A 159 -19.65 7.76 10.67
C TRP A 159 -20.69 8.47 11.52
N LYS A 160 -21.72 8.99 10.85
CA LYS A 160 -22.96 9.39 11.51
C LYS A 160 -23.80 8.13 11.74
N LEU A 161 -24.08 7.77 12.99
CA LEU A 161 -24.95 6.62 13.29
C LEU A 161 -26.40 6.91 12.86
N ALA A 162 -27.08 5.89 12.32
CA ALA A 162 -28.50 5.98 11.98
C ALA A 162 -29.38 6.09 13.24
N ASP A 163 -28.99 5.37 14.30
CA ASP A 163 -29.53 5.50 15.65
C ASP A 163 -28.36 5.64 16.64
N ARG A 164 -28.35 6.72 17.42
CA ARG A 164 -27.30 6.98 18.43
C ARG A 164 -27.23 5.91 19.53
N LEU A 165 -28.31 5.15 19.74
CA LEU A 165 -28.35 4.05 20.69
C LEU A 165 -27.74 2.75 20.14
N GLN A 166 -27.48 2.68 18.83
CA GLN A 166 -26.83 1.56 18.15
C GLN A 166 -25.41 1.99 17.76
N HIS A 167 -24.45 1.77 18.65
CA HIS A 167 -23.08 2.29 18.55
C HIS A 167 -22.00 1.20 18.60
N ASP A 168 -22.37 -0.05 18.34
CA ASP A 168 -21.43 -1.15 18.25
C ASP A 168 -20.67 -1.12 16.91
N VAL A 169 -19.60 -1.92 16.82
CA VAL A 169 -18.91 -2.11 15.55
C VAL A 169 -19.88 -2.73 14.54
N PHE A 170 -19.96 -2.17 13.34
CA PHE A 170 -20.92 -2.53 12.28
C PHE A 170 -22.37 -2.11 12.50
N SER A 171 -22.65 -1.20 13.44
CA SER A 171 -23.97 -0.56 13.54
C SER A 171 -24.32 0.25 12.28
N GLU A 172 -25.62 0.43 12.04
CA GLU A 172 -26.12 1.20 10.90
C GLU A 172 -25.68 2.66 10.94
N ALA A 173 -25.34 3.19 9.78
CA ALA A 173 -24.85 4.54 9.59
C ALA A 173 -25.56 5.27 8.45
N ASP A 174 -25.52 6.59 8.51
CA ASP A 174 -26.04 7.54 7.53
C ASP A 174 -24.88 8.40 7.00
N GLY A 175 -23.85 7.72 6.48
CA GLY A 175 -22.68 8.32 5.86
C GLY A 175 -21.63 8.87 6.83
N ALA A 176 -20.79 9.75 6.31
CA ALA A 176 -19.69 10.37 7.05
C ALA A 176 -20.18 11.21 8.24
N ALA A 177 -19.49 11.08 9.36
CA ALA A 177 -19.63 12.06 10.44
C ALA A 177 -19.07 13.41 10.00
N ILE A 178 -19.58 14.47 10.62
CA ILE A 178 -19.05 15.83 10.49
C ILE A 178 -18.85 16.35 11.91
N GLY A 179 -17.72 16.97 12.19
CA GLY A 179 -17.40 17.47 13.52
C GLY A 179 -16.09 18.23 13.56
N HIS A 180 -15.74 18.72 14.75
CA HIS A 180 -14.41 19.27 15.01
C HIS A 180 -13.37 18.17 14.74
N ASP A 181 -12.32 18.50 13.99
CA ASP A 181 -11.24 17.58 13.57
C ASP A 181 -11.66 16.40 12.67
N ILE A 182 -12.88 16.46 12.10
CA ILE A 182 -13.38 15.47 11.15
C ILE A 182 -13.59 16.17 9.81
N SER A 183 -12.90 15.72 8.77
CA SER A 183 -13.07 16.22 7.41
C SER A 183 -14.45 15.84 6.83
N SER A 184 -14.83 16.45 5.72
CA SER A 184 -16.14 16.23 5.09
C SER A 184 -16.40 14.79 4.61
N ASN A 185 -15.35 13.99 4.41
CA ASN A 185 -15.45 12.56 4.10
C ASN A 185 -15.39 11.66 5.35
N GLY A 186 -15.38 12.23 6.54
CA GLY A 186 -15.35 11.53 7.82
C GLY A 186 -13.95 11.11 8.28
N GLN A 187 -12.88 11.58 7.64
CA GLN A 187 -11.52 11.28 8.10
C GLN A 187 -11.20 12.10 9.35
N ASN A 188 -10.53 11.48 10.32
CA ASN A 188 -10.01 12.16 11.50
C ASN A 188 -8.52 11.84 11.64
N LEU A 189 -7.68 12.87 11.75
CA LEU A 189 -6.25 12.72 11.98
C LEU A 189 -6.00 12.61 13.49
N LEU A 190 -5.41 11.50 13.94
CA LEU A 190 -5.17 11.27 15.37
C LEU A 190 -4.00 12.08 15.93
N LEU A 191 -3.31 12.86 15.09
CA LEU A 191 -2.17 13.70 15.45
C LEU A 191 -2.55 15.17 15.30
N GLN A 192 -3.15 15.73 16.35
CA GLN A 192 -3.08 17.17 16.61
C GLN A 192 -2.17 17.36 17.82
N TYR A 193 -0.93 17.75 17.56
CA TYR A 193 -0.01 18.27 18.59
C TYR A 193 -0.10 19.79 18.63
#